data_AF-A0AAE1DR89-F1
#
_entry.id   AF-A0AAE1DR89-F1
#
_cell.length_a   1.000
_cell.length_b   1.000
_cell.length_c   1.000
_cell.angle_alpha   90.00
_cell.angle_beta   90.00
_cell.angle_gamma   90.00
#
_symmetry.space_group_name_H-M   'P 1'
#
loop_
_entity.id
_entity.type
_entity.pdbx_description
1 polymer ?
#
loop_
_entity_poly.entity_id
_entity_poly.type
_entity_poly.pdbx_seq_one_letter_code
_entity_poly.pdbx_strand_id
1 'polypeptide(L)'
;MCSEHCAGEEESCNHVNGSCNKGCEPGYQGDLCTQECDSGYHGDGCMKTCSRHCSDEGNSCHDVSGTCDEGYDPGFEGDLNDQCFYVRGKWTQGCN
;
A
#
# COMPACT_ATOMS: atom_id res chain seq x y z
N MET A 1 8.26 -15.35 19.75
CA MET A 1 7.61 -15.75 18.48
C MET A 1 7.64 -14.52 17.60
N CYS A 2 7.95 -14.67 16.33
CA CYS A 2 7.98 -13.55 15.39
C CYS A 2 6.68 -13.50 14.61
N SER A 3 6.29 -12.30 14.19
CA SER A 3 5.16 -12.12 13.29
C SER A 3 5.45 -12.80 11.95
N GLU A 4 4.41 -13.36 11.34
CA GLU A 4 4.48 -13.85 9.96
C GLU A 4 4.66 -12.71 8.95
N HIS A 5 4.34 -11.47 9.33
CA HIS A 5 4.45 -10.27 8.50
C HIS A 5 5.81 -9.56 8.61
N CYS A 6 6.85 -10.21 9.16
CA CYS A 6 8.21 -9.67 9.06
C CYS A 6 8.71 -9.84 7.62
N ALA A 7 9.21 -8.77 7.00
CA ALA A 7 9.77 -8.86 5.65
C ALA A 7 11.08 -9.69 5.64
N GLY A 8 11.27 -10.57 4.66
CA GLY A 8 12.51 -11.33 4.44
C GLY A 8 12.49 -12.78 4.95
N GLU A 9 13.61 -13.49 4.82
CA GLU A 9 13.70 -14.94 5.07
C GLU A 9 13.75 -15.31 6.57
N GLU A 10 13.66 -16.61 6.90
CA GLU A 10 13.81 -17.15 8.27
C GLU A 10 15.05 -16.52 8.93
N GLU A 11 14.86 -15.80 10.05
CA GLU A 11 15.81 -14.90 10.76
C GLU A 11 15.66 -13.40 10.53
N SER A 12 14.63 -12.96 9.79
CA SER A 12 14.30 -11.52 9.65
C SER A 12 13.87 -10.84 10.96
N CYS A 13 13.68 -11.59 12.06
CA CYS A 13 13.26 -11.08 13.35
C CYS A 13 14.27 -11.33 14.48
N ASN A 14 14.28 -10.45 15.47
CA ASN A 14 15.11 -10.55 16.64
C ASN A 14 14.49 -11.56 17.63
N HIS A 15 15.22 -12.63 17.91
CA HIS A 15 14.78 -13.72 18.80
C HIS A 15 14.59 -13.29 20.27
N VAL A 16 15.14 -12.15 20.70
CA VAL A 16 15.06 -11.64 22.07
C VAL A 16 13.79 -10.84 22.31
N ASN A 17 13.47 -9.88 21.43
CA ASN A 17 12.34 -8.96 21.59
C ASN A 17 11.21 -9.17 20.57
N GLY A 18 11.42 -9.99 19.54
CA GLY A 18 10.46 -10.26 18.46
C GLY A 18 10.47 -9.25 17.31
N SER A 19 11.35 -8.23 17.33
CA SER A 19 11.30 -7.14 16.34
C SER A 19 11.79 -7.56 14.96
N CYS A 20 11.11 -7.15 13.90
CA CYS A 20 11.50 -7.44 12.53
C CYS A 20 12.66 -6.52 12.10
N ASN A 21 13.86 -7.08 11.96
CA ASN A 21 15.10 -6.37 11.61
C ASN A 21 15.08 -5.81 10.17
N LYS A 22 14.27 -6.41 9.31
CA LYS A 22 14.13 -6.08 7.89
C LYS A 22 12.90 -5.20 7.61
N GLY A 23 12.13 -4.83 8.64
CA GLY A 23 10.85 -4.16 8.50
C GLY A 23 9.69 -5.15 8.28
N CYS A 24 8.56 -4.60 7.88
CA CYS A 24 7.30 -5.33 7.72
C CYS A 24 6.99 -5.61 6.25
N GLU A 25 6.28 -6.70 6.01
CA GLU A 25 5.60 -6.93 4.75
C GLU A 25 4.65 -5.77 4.42
N PRO A 26 4.34 -5.55 3.13
CA PRO A 26 3.38 -4.54 2.74
C PRO A 26 2.04 -4.70 3.48
N GLY A 27 1.47 -3.59 3.92
CA GLY A 27 0.20 -3.60 4.69
C GLY A 27 0.38 -3.63 6.20
N TYR A 28 1.59 -3.85 6.70
CA TYR A 28 1.87 -3.91 8.14
C TYR A 28 2.92 -2.89 8.59
N GLN A 29 2.82 -2.50 9.86
CA GLN A 29 3.72 -1.57 10.53
C GLN A 29 4.02 -1.94 12.00
N GLY A 30 4.94 -1.16 12.58
CA GLY A 30 5.43 -1.31 13.94
C GLY A 30 6.59 -2.28 14.05
N ASP A 31 7.30 -2.26 15.18
CA ASP A 31 8.52 -3.05 15.37
C ASP A 31 8.28 -4.56 15.25
N LEU A 32 7.06 -5.01 15.56
CA LEU A 32 6.68 -6.42 15.52
C LEU A 32 5.87 -6.78 14.26
N CYS A 33 5.53 -5.82 13.39
CA CYS A 33 4.68 -6.06 12.22
C CYS A 33 3.37 -6.80 12.55
N THR A 34 2.70 -6.36 13.62
CA THR A 34 1.41 -6.91 14.07
C THR A 34 0.27 -5.91 13.91
N GLN A 35 0.57 -4.71 13.39
CA GLN A 35 -0.39 -3.63 13.19
C GLN A 35 -0.55 -3.44 11.70
N GLU A 36 -1.78 -3.38 11.22
CA GLU A 36 -2.08 -3.00 9.84
C GLU A 36 -1.74 -1.51 9.62
N CYS A 37 -1.59 -1.12 8.35
CA CYS A 37 -1.41 0.28 8.01
C CYS A 37 -2.57 1.14 8.46
N ASP A 38 -2.25 2.32 8.98
CA ASP A 38 -3.26 3.34 9.22
C ASP A 38 -3.92 3.75 7.90
N SER A 39 -5.21 4.11 7.97
CA SER A 39 -5.96 4.53 6.79
C SER A 39 -5.24 5.68 6.07
N GLY A 40 -5.03 5.51 4.77
CA GLY A 40 -4.28 6.47 3.95
C GLY A 40 -2.79 6.17 3.82
N TYR A 41 -2.30 5.05 4.37
CA TYR A 41 -0.95 4.56 4.16
C TYR A 41 -0.95 3.14 3.58
N HIS A 42 0.11 2.80 2.84
CA HIS A 42 0.26 1.50 2.22
C HIS A 42 1.73 1.13 1.95
N GLY A 43 1.95 -0.09 1.48
CA GLY A 43 3.26 -0.61 1.09
C GLY A 43 4.11 -1.07 2.27
N ASP A 44 5.38 -1.36 2.01
CA ASP A 44 6.32 -1.88 3.02
C ASP A 44 6.42 -0.92 4.21
N GLY A 45 6.11 -1.42 5.41
CA GLY A 45 6.14 -0.61 6.63
C GLY A 45 5.21 0.61 6.60
N CYS A 46 4.19 0.60 5.73
CA CYS A 46 3.25 1.72 5.54
C CYS A 46 3.95 3.05 5.17
N MET A 47 5.10 2.97 4.50
CA MET A 47 5.91 4.14 4.16
C MET A 47 5.36 4.96 2.98
N LYS A 48 4.33 4.47 2.28
CA LYS A 48 3.71 5.17 1.16
C LYS A 48 2.37 5.75 1.58
N THR A 49 2.06 6.96 1.13
CA THR A 49 0.76 7.57 1.33
C THR A 49 -0.15 7.26 0.17
N CYS A 50 -1.39 6.89 0.47
CA CYS A 50 -2.40 6.66 -0.54
C CYS A 50 -2.75 7.94 -1.29
N SER A 51 -3.23 7.77 -2.52
CA SER A 51 -3.69 8.89 -3.33
C SER A 51 -4.83 9.60 -2.62
N ARG A 52 -4.77 10.93 -2.57
CA ARG A 52 -5.88 11.79 -2.11
C ARG A 52 -7.18 11.55 -2.87
N HIS A 53 -7.10 10.96 -4.07
CA HIS A 53 -8.26 10.56 -4.86
C HIS A 53 -8.98 9.32 -4.32
N CYS A 54 -8.31 8.52 -3.48
CA CYS A 54 -8.97 7.50 -2.68
C CYS A 54 -9.69 8.12 -1.47
N SER A 55 -9.23 9.27 -0.96
CA SER A 55 -9.70 9.85 0.31
C SER A 55 -11.05 10.59 0.24
N ASP A 56 -11.60 10.80 -0.95
CA ASP A 56 -12.94 11.37 -1.12
C ASP A 56 -14.02 10.27 -0.94
N GLU A 57 -15.05 10.57 -0.13
CA GLU A 57 -16.24 9.72 0.09
C GLU A 57 -16.01 8.34 0.74
N GLY A 58 -15.03 8.21 1.63
CA GLY A 58 -14.93 7.05 2.52
C GLY A 58 -14.31 5.80 1.89
N ASN A 59 -13.66 5.95 0.74
CA ASN A 59 -12.85 4.89 0.17
C ASN A 59 -11.51 4.80 0.90
N SER A 60 -11.26 3.65 1.51
CA SER A 60 -9.89 3.32 1.90
C SER A 60 -9.11 2.89 0.67
N CYS A 61 -7.82 3.17 0.68
CA CYS A 61 -6.89 2.44 -0.18
C CYS A 61 -6.56 1.10 0.47
N HIS A 62 -6.23 0.12 -0.37
CA HIS A 62 -5.65 -1.12 0.06
C HIS A 62 -4.25 -0.86 0.63
N ASP A 63 -4.05 -1.27 1.88
CA ASP A 63 -2.83 -1.22 2.69
C ASP A 63 -1.59 -1.88 2.04
N VAL A 64 -1.79 -2.86 1.14
CA VAL A 64 -0.70 -3.55 0.42
C VAL A 64 -0.34 -2.80 -0.87
N SER A 65 -1.29 -2.63 -1.77
CA SER A 65 -1.06 -2.12 -3.13
C SER A 65 -1.17 -0.60 -3.25
N GLY A 66 -1.95 0.06 -2.38
CA GLY A 66 -2.31 1.47 -2.47
C GLY A 66 -3.50 1.77 -3.38
N THR A 67 -4.09 0.75 -4.02
CA THR A 67 -5.26 0.90 -4.92
C THR A 67 -6.52 1.18 -4.11
N CYS A 68 -7.44 2.05 -4.57
CA CYS A 68 -8.70 2.26 -3.84
C CYS A 68 -9.70 1.11 -4.04
N ASP A 69 -10.44 0.76 -2.98
CA ASP A 69 -11.34 -0.39 -2.98
C ASP A 69 -12.61 -0.20 -3.83
N GLU A 70 -13.19 1.03 -3.87
CA GLU A 70 -14.31 1.37 -4.77
C GLU A 70 -14.07 2.57 -5.71
N GLY A 71 -12.81 2.88 -6.05
CA GLY A 71 -12.46 3.97 -6.97
C GLY A 71 -11.12 3.71 -7.66
N TYR A 72 -11.03 3.93 -8.97
CA TYR A 72 -9.86 3.51 -9.76
C TYR A 72 -8.56 4.26 -9.40
N ASP A 73 -7.44 3.52 -9.27
CA ASP A 73 -6.07 4.02 -9.50
C ASP A 73 -5.48 3.30 -10.75
N PRO A 74 -5.50 3.92 -11.95
CA PRO A 74 -5.04 3.29 -13.18
C PRO A 74 -3.55 3.51 -13.51
N GLY A 75 -2.71 3.90 -12.54
CA GLY A 75 -1.25 4.00 -12.74
C GLY A 75 -0.70 5.41 -12.56
N PHE A 76 -0.53 5.82 -11.30
CA PHE A 76 0.24 7.01 -10.97
C PHE A 76 1.75 6.72 -11.09
N GLU A 77 2.27 6.67 -12.32
CA GLU A 77 3.68 6.95 -12.56
C GLU A 77 3.84 8.49 -12.59
N GLY A 78 4.87 8.97 -11.88
CA GLY A 78 5.03 10.39 -11.57
C GLY A 78 5.01 11.31 -12.79
N ASP A 79 4.63 12.55 -12.47
CA ASP A 79 4.82 13.80 -13.20
C ASP A 79 4.03 14.04 -14.50
N LEU A 80 3.15 15.05 -14.39
CA LEU A 80 2.53 15.86 -15.43
C LEU A 80 2.23 15.16 -16.78
N ASN A 81 0.92 15.00 -17.03
CA ASN A 81 0.28 15.39 -18.31
C ASN A 81 -0.21 14.28 -19.27
N ASP A 82 -0.75 13.15 -18.80
CA ASP A 82 -1.64 12.32 -19.64
C ASP A 82 -2.80 11.71 -18.85
N GLN A 83 -4.03 12.10 -19.24
CA GLN A 83 -5.28 11.74 -18.57
C GLN A 83 -5.89 10.48 -19.19
N CYS A 84 -5.48 9.29 -18.73
CA CYS A 84 -6.15 8.03 -19.07
C CYS A 84 -7.32 7.77 -18.11
N PHE A 85 -8.56 7.71 -18.63
CA PHE A 85 -9.75 7.41 -17.83
C PHE A 85 -10.38 6.06 -18.21
N TYR A 86 -10.79 5.30 -17.19
CA TYR A 86 -11.57 4.07 -17.34
C TYR A 86 -12.96 4.29 -16.71
N VAL A 87 -13.98 4.43 -17.55
CA VAL A 87 -15.37 4.61 -17.10
C VAL A 87 -16.21 3.43 -17.57
N ARG A 88 -16.81 2.70 -16.62
CA ARG A 88 -17.79 1.63 -16.89
C ARG A 88 -17.31 0.58 -17.91
N GLY A 89 -16.12 0.03 -17.69
CA GLY A 89 -15.67 -1.10 -18.50
C GLY A 89 -15.07 -0.73 -19.87
N LYS A 90 -14.79 0.56 -20.12
CA LYS A 90 -14.25 1.03 -21.41
C LYS A 90 -13.10 2.02 -21.21
N TRP A 91 -12.03 1.82 -21.96
CA TRP A 91 -10.97 2.80 -22.15
C TRP A 91 -11.51 3.95 -23.00
N THR A 92 -11.51 5.17 -22.46
CA THR A 92 -11.79 6.37 -23.26
C THR A 92 -10.48 6.99 -23.70
N GLN A 93 -10.37 7.27 -25.01
CA GLN A 93 -9.13 7.64 -25.72
C GLN A 93 -8.34 8.77 -25.05
N GLY A 94 -7.03 8.57 -25.01
CA GLY A 94 -6.05 9.51 -24.45
C GLY A 94 -4.65 8.92 -24.22
N CYS A 95 -4.43 7.63 -24.48
CA CYS A 95 -3.09 7.06 -24.55
C CYS A 95 -2.43 7.55 -25.85
N ASN A 96 -1.37 8.36 -25.77
CA ASN A 96 -0.38 8.43 -26.86
C ASN A 96 0.61 7.27 -26.71
#